data_AF-A0A3C0DQF1-F1
#
_entry.id   AF-A0A3C0DQF1-F1
#
_cell.length_a   1.000
_cell.length_b   1.000
_cell.length_c   1.000
_cell.angle_alpha   90.00
_cell.angle_beta   90.00
_cell.angle_gamma   90.00
#
_symmetry.space_group_name_H-M   'P 1'
#
loop_
_entity.id
_entity.type
_entity.pdbx_description
1 polymer ?
#
loop_
_entity_poly.entity_id
_entity_poly.type
_entity_poly.pdbx_seq_one_letter_code
_entity_poly.pdbx_strand_id
1 'polypeptide(L)'
;MAQGWVLSSWIAFPCFFLFPADIDLRWQLNLQQMAPLHQFLFKAFHALDKPFNAWPCLHIAQSFIIATGVARWWIQRKWTWAVSLLWLAWAGLWVSVLTTKQHFIWDTIMGTLLGVGVWFLVVRPGFRHLDNTNDEVLDDSLLVRHLG
;
A
#
# COMPACT_ATOMS: atom_id res chain seq x y z
N MET A 1 8.01 5.85 6.65
CA MET A 1 6.66 5.65 6.05
C MET A 1 6.44 6.53 4.83
N ALA A 2 6.40 7.86 4.97
CA ALA A 2 6.24 8.78 3.83
C ALA A 2 7.30 8.58 2.73
N GLN A 3 8.57 8.41 3.13
CA GLN A 3 9.67 8.11 2.20
C GLN A 3 9.44 6.85 1.36
N GLY A 4 8.93 5.77 1.96
CA GLY A 4 8.62 4.53 1.24
C GLY A 4 7.47 4.73 0.25
N TRP A 5 6.42 5.44 0.66
CA TRP A 5 5.30 5.77 -0.22
C TRP A 5 5.77 6.59 -1.43
N VAL A 6 6.55 7.66 -1.20
CA VAL A 6 7.14 8.47 -2.28
C VAL A 6 8.00 7.60 -3.18
N LEU A 7 8.93 6.82 -2.62
CA LEU A 7 9.83 5.99 -3.42
C LEU A 7 9.09 5.01 -4.31
N SER A 8 8.02 4.38 -3.82
CA SER A 8 7.19 3.48 -4.63
C SER A 8 6.58 4.20 -5.85
N SER A 9 6.14 5.44 -5.70
CA SER A 9 5.64 6.27 -6.81
C SER A 9 6.75 6.62 -7.80
N TRP A 10 7.92 7.00 -7.31
CA TRP A 10 9.08 7.35 -8.15
C TRP A 10 9.63 6.16 -8.93
N ILE A 11 9.45 4.93 -8.45
CA ILE A 11 9.77 3.71 -9.19
C ILE A 11 8.67 3.40 -10.22
N ALA A 12 7.40 3.56 -9.86
CA ALA A 12 6.28 3.21 -10.73
C ALA A 12 6.08 4.19 -11.91
N PHE A 13 6.27 5.50 -11.71
CA PHE A 13 6.01 6.50 -12.76
C PHE A 13 6.88 6.31 -14.01
N PRO A 14 8.20 6.02 -13.92
CA PRO A 14 8.98 5.62 -15.08
C PRO A 14 8.43 4.38 -15.77
N CYS A 15 7.94 3.38 -15.02
CA CYS A 15 7.33 2.19 -15.62
C CYS A 15 6.06 2.53 -16.40
N PHE A 16 5.18 3.38 -15.87
CA PHE A 16 3.98 3.84 -16.60
C PHE A 16 4.32 4.57 -17.89
N PHE A 17 5.39 5.36 -17.87
CA PHE A 17 5.83 6.12 -19.05
C PHE A 17 6.47 5.22 -20.11
N LEU A 18 7.35 4.29 -19.70
CA LEU A 18 8.09 3.42 -20.61
C LEU A 18 7.27 2.22 -21.10
N PHE A 19 6.35 1.73 -20.27
CA PHE A 19 5.52 0.57 -20.51
C PHE A 19 4.05 0.90 -20.20
N PRO A 20 3.37 1.68 -21.06
CA PRO A 20 1.97 2.01 -20.86
C PRO A 20 1.12 0.75 -21.08
N ALA A 21 0.88 0.02 -19.99
CA ALA A 21 0.03 -1.15 -19.99
C ALA A 21 -1.43 -0.69 -20.13
N ASP A 22 -2.07 -0.98 -21.25
CA ASP A 22 -3.48 -0.62 -21.48
C ASP A 22 -4.42 -1.66 -20.86
N ILE A 23 -5.36 -1.21 -20.04
CA ILE A 23 -6.34 -2.06 -19.36
C ILE A 23 -7.56 -2.25 -20.25
N ASP A 24 -7.47 -3.23 -21.14
CA ASP A 24 -8.57 -3.61 -22.04
C ASP A 24 -9.52 -4.66 -21.43
N LEU A 25 -10.01 -4.36 -20.22
CA LEU A 25 -10.96 -5.22 -19.50
C LEU A 25 -12.30 -4.52 -19.21
N ARG A 26 -12.34 -3.20 -19.34
CA ARG A 26 -13.46 -2.37 -18.86
C ARG A 26 -14.74 -2.61 -19.66
N TRP A 27 -14.64 -3.06 -20.90
CA TRP A 27 -15.78 -3.42 -21.75
C TRP A 27 -16.59 -4.60 -21.19
N GLN A 28 -16.01 -5.43 -20.32
CA GLN A 28 -16.70 -6.53 -19.64
C GLN A 28 -17.73 -6.02 -18.60
N LEU A 29 -17.65 -4.76 -18.19
CA LEU A 29 -18.57 -4.15 -17.25
C LEU A 29 -19.73 -3.52 -18.00
N ASN A 30 -20.92 -4.06 -17.83
CA ASN A 30 -22.14 -3.45 -18.36
C ASN A 30 -22.61 -2.30 -17.48
N LEU A 31 -21.89 -1.17 -17.54
CA LEU A 31 -22.18 0.00 -16.70
C LEU A 31 -23.62 0.49 -16.88
N GLN A 32 -24.17 0.44 -18.10
CA GLN A 32 -25.51 0.95 -18.40
C GLN A 32 -26.62 0.22 -17.62
N GLN A 33 -26.39 -1.04 -17.25
CA GLN A 33 -27.33 -1.87 -16.49
C GLN A 33 -27.18 -1.72 -14.97
N MET A 34 -26.14 -1.03 -14.48
CA MET A 34 -25.92 -0.86 -13.04
C MET A 34 -26.82 0.23 -12.45
N ALA A 35 -27.07 0.18 -11.15
CA ALA A 35 -27.75 1.28 -10.45
C ALA A 35 -26.94 2.60 -10.55
N PRO A 36 -27.58 3.78 -10.53
CA PRO A 36 -26.93 5.06 -10.82
C PRO A 36 -25.68 5.35 -9.97
N LEU A 37 -25.73 5.02 -8.67
CA LEU A 37 -24.59 5.20 -7.76
C LEU A 37 -23.39 4.35 -8.18
N HIS A 38 -23.62 3.08 -8.55
CA HIS A 38 -22.56 2.17 -8.97
C HIS A 38 -21.93 2.64 -10.29
N GLN A 39 -22.75 3.09 -11.25
CA GLN A 39 -22.26 3.68 -12.48
C GLN A 39 -21.34 4.86 -12.22
N PHE A 40 -21.75 5.75 -11.31
CA PHE A 40 -20.95 6.91 -10.93
C PHE A 40 -19.61 6.48 -10.30
N LEU A 41 -19.64 5.56 -9.34
CA LEU A 41 -18.44 5.08 -8.64
C LEU A 41 -17.44 4.42 -9.60
N PHE A 42 -17.90 3.51 -10.46
CA PHE A 42 -17.03 2.85 -11.43
C PHE A 42 -16.43 3.83 -12.44
N LYS A 43 -17.23 4.78 -12.96
CA LYS A 43 -16.71 5.85 -13.83
C LYS A 43 -15.68 6.71 -13.11
N ALA A 44 -15.91 7.04 -11.83
CA ALA A 44 -14.97 7.81 -11.03
C ALA A 44 -13.65 7.05 -10.82
N PHE A 45 -13.70 5.77 -10.45
CA PHE A 45 -12.51 4.92 -10.33
C PHE A 45 -11.73 4.89 -11.65
N HIS A 46 -12.41 4.63 -12.77
CA HIS A 46 -11.79 4.55 -14.10
C HIS A 46 -11.27 5.88 -14.64
N ALA A 47 -11.78 7.01 -14.13
CA ALA A 47 -11.33 8.34 -14.51
C ALA A 47 -10.07 8.78 -13.73
N LEU A 48 -10.04 8.47 -12.43
CA LEU A 48 -8.91 8.74 -11.54
C LEU A 48 -7.73 7.81 -11.82
N ASP A 49 -8.03 6.56 -12.16
CA ASP A 49 -7.05 5.53 -12.50
C ASP A 49 -7.07 5.28 -14.00
N LYS A 50 -6.22 6.02 -14.71
CA LYS A 50 -6.13 5.92 -16.17
C LYS A 50 -5.54 4.57 -16.56
N PRO A 51 -6.01 3.96 -17.67
CA PRO A 51 -5.62 2.60 -18.03
C PRO A 51 -4.11 2.42 -18.13
N PHE A 52 -3.38 3.40 -18.69
CA PHE A 52 -1.92 3.37 -18.83
C PHE A 52 -1.12 3.44 -17.51
N ASN A 53 -1.76 3.72 -16.36
CA ASN A 53 -1.12 3.74 -15.04
C ASN A 53 -1.22 2.38 -14.33
N ALA A 54 -1.33 1.29 -15.09
CA ALA A 54 -1.63 -0.02 -14.52
C ALA A 54 -0.43 -0.71 -13.87
N TRP A 55 0.74 -0.68 -14.49
CA TRP A 55 1.86 -1.57 -14.14
C TRP A 55 3.11 -0.80 -13.67
N PRO A 56 3.60 -1.03 -12.44
CA PRO A 56 3.07 -1.88 -11.37
C PRO A 56 1.90 -1.23 -10.62
N CYS A 57 1.02 -2.03 -10.00
CA CYS A 57 -0.16 -1.51 -9.30
C CYS A 57 0.22 -0.72 -8.03
N LEU A 58 0.11 0.62 -8.09
CA LEU A 58 0.42 1.51 -6.97
C LEU A 58 -0.56 1.35 -5.79
N HIS A 59 -1.84 1.09 -6.05
CA HIS A 59 -2.82 0.85 -4.98
C HIS A 59 -2.37 -0.26 -4.04
N ILE A 60 -1.87 -1.37 -4.58
CA ILE A 60 -1.37 -2.50 -3.80
C ILE A 60 -0.03 -2.17 -3.13
N ALA A 61 0.92 -1.57 -3.87
CA ALA A 61 2.24 -1.22 -3.33
C ALA A 61 2.16 -0.23 -2.16
N GLN A 62 1.44 0.87 -2.34
CA GLN A 62 1.34 1.96 -1.38
C GLN A 62 0.48 1.58 -0.17
N SER A 63 -0.64 0.88 -0.38
CA SER A 63 -1.48 0.40 0.73
C SER A 63 -0.74 -0.63 1.57
N PHE A 64 0.10 -1.49 0.97
CA PHE A 64 0.97 -2.42 1.70
C PHE A 64 1.93 -1.64 2.60
N ILE A 65 2.65 -0.66 2.04
CA ILE A 65 3.60 0.18 2.81
C ILE A 65 2.88 0.82 3.99
N ILE A 66 1.72 1.46 3.76
CA ILE A 66 0.92 2.10 4.82
C ILE A 66 0.47 1.06 5.86
N ALA A 67 -0.05 -0.09 5.42
CA ALA A 67 -0.54 -1.16 6.28
C ALA A 67 0.57 -1.68 7.21
N THR A 68 1.82 -1.81 6.75
CA THR A 68 2.92 -2.23 7.64
C THR A 68 3.17 -1.27 8.80
N GLY A 69 3.04 0.05 8.57
CA GLY A 69 3.18 1.06 9.62
C GLY A 69 2.00 1.09 10.58
N VAL A 70 0.77 0.99 10.05
CA VAL A 70 -0.44 0.88 10.88
C VAL A 70 -0.40 -0.39 11.72
N ALA A 71 -0.02 -1.53 11.11
CA ALA A 71 0.12 -2.80 11.81
C ALA A 71 1.12 -2.68 12.97
N ARG A 72 2.29 -2.10 12.73
CA ARG A 72 3.28 -1.84 13.80
C ARG A 72 2.69 -1.01 14.93
N TRP A 73 2.03 0.10 14.62
CA TRP A 73 1.43 1.00 15.60
C TRP A 73 0.34 0.33 16.46
N TRP A 74 -0.46 -0.55 15.86
CA TRP A 74 -1.49 -1.33 16.56
C TRP A 74 -0.93 -2.50 17.38
N ILE A 75 0.13 -3.16 16.92
CA ILE A 75 0.83 -4.20 17.68
C ILE A 75 1.35 -3.63 19.00
N GLN A 76 1.95 -2.42 18.99
CA GLN A 76 2.40 -1.74 20.21
C GLN A 76 1.26 -1.47 21.21
N ARG A 77 0.02 -1.34 20.72
CA ARG A 77 -1.21 -1.16 21.53
C ARG A 77 -1.91 -2.48 21.87
N LYS A 78 -1.31 -3.63 21.52
CA LYS A 78 -1.88 -4.97 21.69
C LYS A 78 -3.21 -5.17 20.92
N TRP A 79 -3.45 -4.41 19.85
CA TRP A 79 -4.63 -4.51 19.00
C TRP A 79 -4.43 -5.53 17.87
N THR A 80 -4.09 -6.77 18.22
CA THR A 80 -3.73 -7.82 17.25
C THR A 80 -4.89 -8.22 16.34
N TRP A 81 -6.13 -8.19 16.82
CA TRP A 81 -7.32 -8.46 16.00
C TRP A 81 -7.49 -7.43 14.87
N ALA A 82 -7.20 -6.16 15.14
CA ALA A 82 -7.30 -5.09 14.15
C ALA A 82 -6.22 -5.25 13.06
N VAL A 83 -5.05 -5.76 13.43
CA VAL A 83 -3.98 -6.10 12.48
C VAL A 83 -4.41 -7.24 11.55
N SER A 84 -5.07 -8.28 12.08
CA SER A 84 -5.63 -9.35 11.25
C SER A 84 -6.67 -8.83 10.25
N LEU A 85 -7.57 -7.95 10.70
CA LEU A 85 -8.56 -7.30 9.82
C LEU A 85 -7.90 -6.39 8.78
N LEU A 86 -6.81 -5.71 9.13
CA LEU A 86 -6.06 -4.87 8.20
C LEU A 86 -5.49 -5.69 7.03
N TRP A 87 -4.87 -6.84 7.32
CA TRP A 87 -4.33 -7.70 6.29
C TRP A 87 -5.43 -8.36 5.45
N LEU A 88 -6.56 -8.71 6.08
CA LEU A 88 -7.76 -9.15 5.37
C LEU A 88 -8.29 -8.04 4.44
N ALA A 89 -8.33 -6.79 4.90
CA ALA A 89 -8.75 -5.66 4.09
C ALA A 89 -7.78 -5.39 2.92
N TRP A 90 -6.48 -5.55 3.13
CA TRP A 90 -5.48 -5.45 2.06
C TRP A 90 -5.63 -6.57 1.02
N ALA A 91 -5.91 -7.81 1.44
CA ALA A 91 -6.28 -8.89 0.53
C ALA A 91 -7.62 -8.63 -0.18
N GLY A 92 -8.58 -8.00 0.50
CA GLY A 92 -9.82 -7.51 -0.10
C GLY A 92 -9.56 -6.44 -1.17
N LEU A 93 -8.55 -5.58 -0.99
CA LEU A 93 -8.16 -4.59 -2.00
C LEU A 93 -7.61 -5.26 -3.26
N TRP A 94 -6.87 -6.36 -3.12
CA TRP A 94 -6.47 -7.21 -4.25
C TRP A 94 -7.67 -7.69 -5.07
N VAL A 95 -8.69 -8.22 -4.39
CA VAL A 95 -9.93 -8.65 -5.07
C VAL A 95 -10.65 -7.45 -5.67
N SER A 96 -10.70 -6.31 -4.97
CA SER A 96 -11.36 -5.09 -5.40
C SER A 96 -10.81 -4.59 -6.74
N VAL A 97 -9.49 -4.38 -6.86
CA VAL A 97 -8.89 -3.82 -8.09
C VAL A 97 -9.05 -4.73 -9.32
N LEU A 98 -9.13 -6.05 -9.10
CA LEU A 98 -9.38 -7.03 -10.17
C LEU A 98 -10.86 -7.05 -10.58
N THR A 99 -11.78 -7.00 -9.61
CA THR A 99 -13.23 -7.03 -9.86
C THR A 99 -13.76 -5.71 -10.41
N THR A 100 -13.15 -4.58 -10.05
CA THR A 100 -13.43 -3.26 -10.64
C THR A 100 -12.79 -3.08 -12.02
N LYS A 101 -12.03 -4.09 -12.50
CA LYS A 101 -11.32 -4.09 -13.78
C LYS A 101 -10.36 -2.90 -13.91
N GLN A 102 -9.72 -2.52 -12.80
CA GLN A 102 -8.70 -1.48 -12.78
C GLN A 102 -7.33 -2.03 -13.18
N HIS A 103 -7.03 -3.28 -12.84
CA HIS A 103 -5.73 -3.90 -13.08
C HIS A 103 -5.86 -5.36 -13.53
N PHE A 104 -4.85 -5.87 -14.23
CA PHE A 104 -4.63 -7.30 -14.39
C PHE A 104 -3.99 -7.91 -13.14
N ILE A 105 -4.10 -9.22 -12.99
CA ILE A 105 -3.47 -9.95 -11.87
C ILE A 105 -1.94 -9.79 -11.86
N TRP A 106 -1.32 -9.64 -13.03
CA TRP A 106 0.11 -9.41 -13.12
C TRP A 106 0.52 -8.07 -12.50
N ASP A 107 -0.27 -7.03 -12.71
CA ASP A 107 0.00 -5.69 -12.19
C ASP A 107 -0.03 -5.67 -10.66
N THR A 108 -0.97 -6.42 -10.06
CA THR A 108 -1.11 -6.53 -8.60
C THR A 108 0.00 -7.38 -7.98
N ILE A 109 0.48 -8.42 -8.66
CA ILE A 109 1.68 -9.18 -8.27
C ILE A 109 2.88 -8.23 -8.24
N MET A 110 3.10 -7.48 -9.32
CA MET A 110 4.24 -6.57 -9.43
C MET A 110 4.15 -5.39 -8.46
N GLY A 111 2.93 -4.89 -8.19
CA GLY A 111 2.67 -3.94 -7.12
C GLY A 111 3.02 -4.48 -5.73
N THR A 112 2.69 -5.75 -5.44
CA THR A 112 3.08 -6.40 -4.17
C THR A 112 4.60 -6.53 -4.05
N LEU A 113 5.27 -6.98 -5.11
CA LEU A 113 6.73 -7.08 -5.13
C LEU A 113 7.39 -5.72 -4.90
N LEU A 114 6.88 -4.66 -5.53
CA LEU A 114 7.35 -3.30 -5.31
C LEU A 114 7.15 -2.87 -3.85
N GLY A 115 5.96 -3.06 -3.29
CA GLY A 115 5.65 -2.70 -1.91
C GLY A 115 6.52 -3.45 -0.88
N VAL A 116 6.69 -4.76 -1.07
CA VAL A 116 7.54 -5.61 -0.23
C VAL A 116 9.01 -5.21 -0.36
N GLY A 117 9.49 -4.95 -1.58
CA GLY A 117 10.86 -4.49 -1.83
C GLY A 117 11.16 -3.17 -1.13
N VAL A 118 10.29 -2.17 -1.30
CA VAL A 118 10.42 -0.87 -0.62
C VAL A 118 10.33 -1.03 0.90
N TRP A 119 9.44 -1.90 1.39
CA TRP A 119 9.36 -2.18 2.82
C TRP A 119 10.68 -2.74 3.36
N PHE A 120 11.25 -3.74 2.68
CA PHE A 120 12.49 -4.39 3.14
C PHE A 120 13.69 -3.45 3.09
N LEU A 121 13.80 -2.61 2.05
CA LEU A 121 14.94 -1.75 1.82
C LEU A 121 14.88 -0.42 2.58
N VAL A 122 13.68 0.12 2.84
CA VAL A 122 13.53 1.48 3.38
C VAL A 122 12.74 1.51 4.68
N VAL A 123 11.54 0.92 4.69
CA VAL A 123 10.62 1.06 5.83
C VAL A 123 11.10 0.28 7.04
N ARG A 124 11.48 -0.99 6.86
CA ARG A 124 11.93 -1.88 7.92
C ARG A 124 13.24 -1.40 8.57
N PRO A 125 14.29 -1.00 7.81
CA PRO A 125 15.49 -0.40 8.41
C PRO A 125 15.18 0.87 9.20
N GLY A 126 14.30 1.73 8.68
CA GLY A 126 13.85 2.93 9.38
C GLY A 126 13.16 2.63 10.71
N PHE A 127 12.30 1.61 10.76
CA PHE A 127 11.69 1.17 12.02
C PHE A 127 12.72 0.63 13.02
N ARG A 128 13.68 -0.18 12.56
CA ARG A 128 14.73 -0.70 13.43
C ARG A 128 15.60 0.41 14.02
N HIS A 129 15.91 1.43 13.24
CA HIS A 129 16.66 2.59 13.73
C HIS A 129 15.89 3.31 14.86
N LEU A 130 14.58 3.53 14.67
CA LEU A 130 13.73 4.16 15.69
C LEU A 130 13.62 3.35 16.98
N ASP A 131 13.53 2.01 16.88
CA ASP A 131 13.49 1.13 18.05
C ASP A 131 14.80 1.24 18.85
N ASN A 132 15.96 1.16 18.18
CA ASN A 132 17.26 1.28 18.84
C ASN A 132 17.45 2.62 19.57
N THR A 133 17.08 3.74 18.93
CA THR A 133 17.19 5.06 19.57
C THR A 133 16.29 5.23 20.78
N ASN A 134 15.11 4.59 20.80
CA ASN A 134 14.23 4.64 21.97
C ASN A 134 14.83 3.85 23.14
N ASP A 135 15.46 2.71 22.87
CA ASP A 135 16.09 1.88 23.90
C ASP A 135 17.29 2.62 24.54
N GLU A 136 18.13 3.29 23.73
CA GLU A 136 19.24 4.12 24.22
C GLU A 136 18.76 5.26 25.13
N VAL A 137 17.72 6.00 24.72
CA VAL A 137 17.15 7.11 25.52
C VAL A 137 16.56 6.62 26.84
N LEU A 138 15.92 5.45 26.84
CA LEU A 138 15.37 4.85 28.05
C LEU A 138 16.48 4.46 29.02
N ASP A 139 17.58 3.87 28.54
CA ASP A 139 18.72 3.45 29.37
C ASP A 139 19.39 4.66 30.03
N ASP A 140 19.68 5.72 29.26
CA ASP A 140 20.24 6.98 29.77
C ASP A 140 19.34 7.60 30.86
N SER A 141 18.02 7.57 30.68
CA SER A 141 17.08 8.12 31.67
C SER A 141 17.07 7.34 32.99
N LEU A 142 17.28 6.02 32.94
CA LEU A 142 17.36 5.16 34.11
C LEU A 142 18.69 5.36 34.84
N LEU A 143 19.80 5.48 34.12
CA LEU A 143 21.11 5.76 34.70
C LEU A 143 21.14 7.07 35.47
N VAL A 144 20.58 8.15 34.90
CA VAL A 144 20.47 9.45 35.59
C VAL A 144 19.64 9.33 36.88
N ARG A 145 18.58 8.53 36.88
CA ARG A 145 17.72 8.33 38.05
C ARG A 145 18.36 7.51 39.17
N HIS A 146 19.34 6.66 38.85
CA HIS A 146 20.04 5.83 39.84
C HIS A 146 21.27 6.51 40.45
N LEU A 147 21.80 7.56 39.81
CA LEU A 147 23.01 8.27 40.23
C LEU A 147 22.75 9.62 40.93
N GLY A 148 21.49 10.06 41.02
CA GLY A 148 21.06 11.26 41.76
C GLY A 148 20.26 10.91 43.00
#